data_AF-A0A3G2R2M0-F1
#
_entry.id   AF-A0A3G2R2M0-F1
#
_cell.length_a   1.000
_cell.length_b   1.000
_cell.length_c   1.000
_cell.angle_alpha   90.00
_cell.angle_beta   90.00
_cell.angle_gamma   90.00
#
_symmetry.space_group_name_H-M   'P 1'
#
loop_
_entity.id
_entity.type
_entity.pdbx_description
1 polymer ?
#
loop_
_entity_poly.entity_id
_entity_poly.type
_entity_poly.pdbx_seq_one_letter_code
_entity_poly.pdbx_strand_id
1 'polypeptide(L)'
;MQHKSFNVKTCNFPEEEDMKILDCDILVVGGGGAALRAAIAAKEYNKDLRVLIATKGKLGKSGVTATACSDRMAFHATLDHTEPGGPGSWRYHADDIYRIGGKVSDYKLAEGPGQKRKRRL
;
A
#
# COMPACT_ATOMS: atom_id res chain seq x y z
N MET A 1 -15.43 21.97 -22.00
CA MET A 1 -15.83 21.46 -20.68
C MET A 1 -15.07 22.27 -19.65
N GLN A 2 -15.76 23.08 -18.84
CA GLN A 2 -15.16 24.13 -18.02
C GLN A 2 -14.33 23.54 -16.88
N HIS A 3 -13.08 24.01 -16.73
CA HIS A 3 -12.27 23.83 -15.53
C HIS A 3 -13.02 24.42 -14.34
N LYS A 4 -13.49 23.58 -13.42
CA LYS A 4 -13.93 24.02 -12.09
C LYS A 4 -12.75 23.97 -11.15
N SER A 5 -12.10 25.11 -10.93
CA SER A 5 -11.16 25.27 -9.82
C SER A 5 -11.92 25.18 -8.50
N PHE A 6 -11.51 24.25 -7.64
CA PHE A 6 -12.06 24.08 -6.30
C PHE A 6 -11.36 25.08 -5.38
N ASN A 7 -12.06 26.14 -4.97
CA ASN A 7 -11.52 27.16 -4.06
C ASN A 7 -11.47 26.59 -2.62
N VAL A 8 -10.30 26.10 -2.21
CA VAL A 8 -10.01 25.85 -0.80
C VAL A 8 -9.75 27.20 -0.14
N LYS A 9 -10.60 27.60 0.82
CA LYS A 9 -10.36 28.78 1.66
C LYS A 9 -9.10 28.51 2.48
N THR A 10 -8.03 29.26 2.22
CA THR A 10 -6.82 29.26 3.03
C THR A 10 -7.12 29.97 4.36
N CYS A 11 -6.95 29.25 5.47
CA CYS A 11 -6.90 29.86 6.79
C CYS A 11 -5.56 30.60 6.88
N ASN A 12 -5.57 31.89 7.26
CA ASN A 12 -4.36 32.70 7.41
C ASN A 12 -3.46 32.14 8.51
N PHE A 13 -2.28 31.64 8.12
CA PHE A 13 -1.16 31.31 8.99
C PHE A 13 -0.02 32.32 8.73
N PRO A 14 0.82 32.64 9.73
CA PRO A 14 1.87 33.66 9.60
C PRO A 14 2.89 33.29 8.50
N GLU A 15 3.30 34.31 7.74
CA GLU A 15 4.05 34.24 6.48
C GLU A 15 5.49 33.73 6.60
N GLU A 16 5.95 33.09 5.50
CA GLU A 16 7.31 32.64 5.13
C GLU A 16 7.81 31.27 5.67
N GLU A 17 7.07 30.21 5.36
CA GLU A 17 7.70 29.03 4.71
C GLU A 17 7.16 28.96 3.28
N ASP A 18 8.04 28.72 2.30
CA ASP A 18 7.74 28.63 0.87
C ASP A 18 6.70 27.52 0.61
N MET A 19 5.41 27.88 0.69
CA MET A 19 4.30 26.94 0.64
C MET A 19 4.12 26.43 -0.78
N LYS A 20 4.74 25.27 -1.05
CA LYS A 20 4.68 24.66 -2.37
C LYS A 20 3.37 23.88 -2.56
N ILE A 21 2.52 24.37 -3.45
CA ILE A 21 1.33 23.65 -3.90
C ILE A 21 1.72 22.72 -5.06
N LEU A 22 1.33 21.44 -4.95
CA LEU A 22 1.57 20.41 -5.97
C LEU A 22 0.26 19.71 -6.32
N ASP A 23 -0.19 19.84 -7.57
CA ASP A 23 -1.34 19.09 -8.07
C ASP A 23 -0.97 17.63 -8.40
N CYS A 24 -1.90 16.70 -8.20
CA CYS A 24 -1.78 15.32 -8.65
C CYS A 24 -3.18 14.67 -8.74
N ASP A 25 -3.31 13.60 -9.53
CA ASP A 25 -4.53 12.80 -9.56
C ASP A 25 -4.58 11.85 -8.37
N ILE A 26 -3.42 11.35 -7.96
CA ILE A 26 -3.26 10.40 -6.85
C ILE A 26 -2.05 10.80 -6.01
N LEU A 27 -2.29 11.01 -4.72
CA LEU A 27 -1.26 11.17 -3.70
C LEU A 27 -1.09 9.88 -2.91
N VAL A 28 0.13 9.33 -2.90
CA VAL A 28 0.52 8.19 -2.07
C VAL A 28 1.45 8.68 -0.97
N VAL A 29 1.07 8.45 0.29
CA VAL A 29 1.88 8.83 1.45
C VAL A 29 2.65 7.62 1.98
N GLY A 30 3.97 7.70 1.98
CA GLY A 30 4.91 6.66 2.39
C GLY A 30 5.75 6.12 1.23
N GLY A 31 6.98 5.67 1.54
CA GLY A 31 7.94 5.10 0.58
C GLY A 31 8.17 3.59 0.72
N GLY A 32 7.32 2.89 1.46
CA GLY A 32 7.42 1.44 1.69
C GLY A 32 6.83 0.59 0.55
N GLY A 33 6.95 -0.74 0.65
CA GLY A 33 6.53 -1.68 -0.40
C GLY A 33 5.05 -1.58 -0.78
N ALA A 34 4.16 -1.39 0.20
CA ALA A 34 2.73 -1.21 -0.06
C ALA A 34 2.44 0.07 -0.85
N ALA A 35 3.07 1.18 -0.47
CA ALA A 35 2.92 2.48 -1.14
C ALA A 35 3.45 2.44 -2.57
N LEU A 36 4.65 1.88 -2.77
CA LEU A 36 5.24 1.72 -4.11
C LEU A 36 4.40 0.80 -4.99
N ARG A 37 3.87 -0.29 -4.43
CA ARG A 37 2.98 -1.18 -5.17
C ARG A 37 1.67 -0.49 -5.57
N ALA A 38 1.10 0.34 -4.69
CA ALA A 38 -0.07 1.15 -5.02
C ALA A 38 0.22 2.16 -6.15
N ALA A 39 1.37 2.85 -6.10
CA ALA A 39 1.77 3.79 -7.13
C ALA A 39 1.96 3.11 -8.50
N ILE A 40 2.59 1.93 -8.53
CA ILE A 40 2.73 1.16 -9.77
C ILE A 40 1.36 0.67 -10.26
N ALA A 41 0.47 0.21 -9.37
CA ALA A 41 -0.88 -0.22 -9.74
C ALA A 41 -1.67 0.90 -10.44
N ALA A 42 -1.55 2.13 -9.94
CA ALA A 42 -2.17 3.29 -10.57
C ALA A 42 -1.63 3.53 -11.99
N LYS A 43 -0.31 3.46 -12.20
CA LYS A 43 0.29 3.63 -13.55
C LYS A 43 0.00 2.46 -14.49
N GLU A 44 -0.18 1.25 -13.97
CA GLU A 44 -0.61 0.09 -14.75
C GLU A 44 -2.08 0.21 -15.19
N TYR A 45 -2.93 0.79 -14.34
CA TYR A 45 -4.32 1.07 -14.68
C TYR A 45 -4.43 2.18 -15.73
N ASN A 46 -3.70 3.28 -15.55
CA ASN A 46 -3.62 4.36 -16.52
C ASN A 46 -2.27 5.07 -16.42
N LYS A 47 -1.50 5.03 -17.52
CA LYS A 47 -0.15 5.61 -17.61
C LYS A 47 -0.16 7.14 -17.60
N ASP A 48 -1.30 7.79 -17.87
CA ASP A 48 -1.40 9.24 -17.94
C ASP A 48 -1.66 9.88 -16.57
N LEU A 49 -2.02 9.07 -15.55
CA LEU A 49 -2.24 9.57 -14.19
C LEU A 49 -0.95 10.18 -13.60
N ARG A 50 -1.07 11.39 -13.06
CA ARG A 50 -0.06 12.06 -12.26
C ARG A 50 -0.10 11.52 -10.84
N VAL A 51 0.76 10.54 -10.57
CA VAL A 51 0.92 9.92 -9.25
C VAL A 51 2.07 10.59 -8.51
N LEU A 52 1.82 11.11 -7.31
CA LEU A 52 2.82 11.71 -6.44
C LEU A 52 3.05 10.83 -5.21
N ILE A 53 4.32 10.58 -4.88
CA ILE A 53 4.71 9.83 -3.68
C ILE A 53 5.36 10.80 -2.70
N ALA A 54 4.76 10.98 -1.53
CA ALA A 54 5.32 11.76 -0.45
C ALA A 54 5.99 10.82 0.56
N THR A 55 7.30 10.96 0.77
CA THR A 55 8.03 10.20 1.80
C THR A 55 8.88 11.15 2.63
N LYS A 56 8.82 10.99 3.96
CA LYS A 56 9.67 11.73 4.91
C LYS A 56 11.14 11.31 4.79
N GLY A 57 11.37 10.01 4.57
CA GLY A 57 12.71 9.42 4.51
C GLY A 57 13.19 9.20 3.08
N LYS A 58 14.48 8.87 2.95
CA LYS A 58 15.08 8.53 1.65
C LYS A 58 14.43 7.27 1.08
N LEU A 59 13.90 7.39 -0.13
CA LEU A 59 13.26 6.26 -0.82
C LEU A 59 14.24 5.09 -0.98
N GLY A 60 13.76 3.87 -0.75
CA GLY A 60 14.58 2.65 -0.80
C GLY A 60 15.56 2.46 0.35
N LYS A 61 15.64 3.42 1.30
CA LYS A 61 16.51 3.33 2.48
C LYS A 61 15.78 3.59 3.80
N SER A 62 14.47 3.83 3.76
CA SER A 62 13.66 4.16 4.91
C SER A 62 12.40 3.30 4.97
N GLY A 63 11.84 3.19 6.18
CA GLY A 63 10.69 2.34 6.46
C GLY A 63 11.04 0.86 6.54
N VAL A 64 10.08 0.08 7.04
CA VAL A 64 10.29 -1.34 7.36
C VAL A 64 10.59 -2.21 6.14
N THR A 65 10.15 -1.84 4.95
CA THR A 65 10.46 -2.63 3.74
C THR A 65 11.95 -2.62 3.40
N ALA A 66 12.64 -1.49 3.61
CA ALA A 66 14.06 -1.37 3.30
C ALA A 66 14.97 -1.86 4.44
N THR A 67 14.47 -1.84 5.68
CA THR A 67 15.27 -2.09 6.88
C THR A 67 14.86 -3.35 7.64
N ALA A 68 13.83 -4.07 7.20
CA ALA A 68 13.45 -5.33 7.84
C ALA A 68 14.61 -6.33 7.70
N CYS A 69 15.19 -6.67 8.84
CA CYS A 69 16.08 -7.81 9.00
C CYS A 69 15.32 -8.84 9.82
N SER A 70 15.10 -10.02 9.24
CA SER A 70 14.52 -11.15 9.94
C SER A 70 15.43 -12.35 9.74
N ASP A 71 15.66 -13.08 10.82
CA ASP A 71 16.21 -14.43 10.88
C ASP A 71 15.47 -15.44 9.97
N ARG A 72 14.23 -15.16 9.59
CA ARG A 72 13.42 -15.93 8.63
C ARG A 72 13.07 -15.20 7.32
N MET A 73 13.47 -13.93 7.16
CA MET A 73 13.40 -13.10 5.93
C MET A 73 12.34 -13.52 4.89
N ALA A 74 11.08 -13.64 5.30
CA ALA A 74 10.02 -14.15 4.42
C ALA A 74 8.81 -13.23 4.38
N PHE A 75 8.26 -13.09 3.18
CA PHE A 75 6.89 -12.63 3.02
C PHE A 75 5.96 -13.74 3.53
N HIS A 76 5.18 -13.45 4.57
CA HIS A 76 4.15 -14.38 5.02
C HIS A 76 3.01 -14.36 3.99
N ALA A 77 3.03 -15.37 3.14
CA ALA A 77 2.09 -15.56 2.07
C ALA A 77 1.93 -17.05 1.78
N THR A 78 0.70 -17.48 1.58
CA THR A 78 0.43 -18.81 1.05
C THR A 78 0.61 -18.77 -0.46
N LEU A 79 1.57 -19.53 -0.96
CA LEU A 79 1.70 -19.83 -2.38
C LEU A 79 1.01 -21.18 -2.65
N ASP A 80 0.65 -21.43 -3.91
CA ASP A 80 -0.05 -22.67 -4.27
C ASP A 80 0.76 -23.94 -3.97
N HIS A 81 2.09 -23.80 -3.87
CA HIS A 81 3.05 -24.85 -3.54
C HIS A 81 3.52 -24.85 -2.07
N THR A 82 3.00 -23.96 -1.22
CA THR A 82 3.29 -23.99 0.22
C THR A 82 2.31 -24.93 0.91
N GLU A 83 2.82 -25.91 1.66
CA GLU A 83 1.99 -26.81 2.48
C GLU A 83 0.92 -26.04 3.28
N PRO A 84 -0.35 -26.48 3.31
CA PRO A 84 -0.90 -27.76 2.78
C PRO A 84 -1.19 -27.76 1.28
N GLY A 85 -0.85 -26.68 0.56
CA GLY A 85 -1.01 -26.55 -0.88
C GLY A 85 -2.47 -26.46 -1.35
N GLY A 86 -2.62 -26.26 -2.65
CA GLY A 86 -3.92 -26.31 -3.32
C GLY A 86 -4.77 -25.03 -3.25
N PRO A 87 -5.91 -24.99 -3.97
CA PRO A 87 -6.57 -23.75 -4.34
C PRO A 87 -7.16 -22.92 -3.19
N GLY A 88 -7.33 -23.53 -2.02
CA GLY A 88 -7.91 -22.94 -0.81
C GLY A 88 -6.92 -22.73 0.33
N SER A 89 -5.62 -22.99 0.11
CA SER A 89 -4.59 -22.94 1.15
C SER A 89 -4.51 -21.57 1.87
N TRP A 90 -4.80 -20.48 1.16
CA TRP A 90 -4.86 -19.13 1.70
C TRP A 90 -5.87 -18.94 2.84
N ARG A 91 -6.91 -19.80 2.92
CA ARG A 91 -7.92 -19.74 3.99
C ARG A 91 -7.32 -20.10 5.33
N TYR A 92 -6.40 -21.06 5.37
CA TYR A 92 -5.69 -21.42 6.60
C TYR A 92 -4.86 -20.23 7.10
N HIS A 93 -4.17 -19.54 6.19
CA HIS A 93 -3.40 -18.35 6.55
C HIS A 93 -4.27 -17.18 7.03
N ALA A 94 -5.45 -16.98 6.44
CA ALA A 94 -6.41 -15.98 6.90
C ALA A 94 -6.96 -16.33 8.29
N ASP A 95 -7.27 -17.61 8.55
CA ASP A 95 -7.71 -18.09 9.87
C ASP A 95 -6.60 -17.94 10.92
N ASP A 96 -5.36 -18.28 10.57
CA ASP A 96 -4.20 -18.10 11.45
C ASP A 96 -4.02 -16.64 11.87
N ILE A 97 -4.05 -15.70 10.91
CA ILE A 97 -3.95 -14.27 11.19
C ILE A 97 -5.08 -13.82 12.13
N TYR A 98 -6.31 -14.22 11.84
CA TYR A 98 -7.47 -13.81 12.63
C TYR A 98 -7.43 -14.37 14.05
N ARG A 99 -7.12 -15.67 14.19
CA ARG A 99 -7.10 -16.35 15.49
C ARG A 99 -5.91 -15.94 16.35
N ILE A 100 -4.70 -15.93 15.79
CA ILE A 100 -3.48 -15.52 16.51
C ILE A 100 -3.54 -14.03 16.86
N GLY A 101 -4.17 -13.22 16.00
CA GLY A 101 -4.46 -11.81 16.28
C GLY A 101 -5.53 -11.58 17.35
N GLY A 102 -6.05 -12.62 18.03
CA GLY A 102 -7.04 -12.47 19.09
C GLY A 102 -8.46 -12.14 18.62
N LYS A 103 -8.78 -12.41 17.35
CA LYS A 103 -10.10 -12.20 16.71
C LYS A 103 -10.59 -10.74 16.69
N VAL A 104 -9.68 -9.78 16.85
CA VAL A 104 -10.00 -8.34 16.79
C VAL A 104 -9.90 -7.76 15.37
N SER A 105 -9.26 -8.47 14.43
CA SER A 105 -9.13 -8.02 13.04
C SER A 105 -10.42 -8.25 12.23
N ASP A 106 -10.66 -7.44 11.20
CA ASP A 106 -11.72 -7.73 10.23
C ASP A 106 -11.35 -8.97 9.40
N TYR A 107 -12.11 -10.05 9.57
CA TYR A 107 -11.87 -11.33 8.88
C TYR A 107 -11.92 -11.18 7.36
N LYS A 108 -12.81 -10.34 6.82
CA LYS A 108 -12.93 -10.14 5.37
C LYS A 108 -11.70 -9.47 4.78
N LEU A 109 -11.04 -8.60 5.55
CA LEU A 109 -9.76 -8.01 5.16
C LEU A 109 -8.60 -9.02 5.26
N ALA A 110 -8.65 -9.95 6.22
CA ALA A 110 -7.68 -11.04 6.33
C ALA A 110 -7.80 -12.06 5.19
N GLU A 111 -9.03 -12.36 4.73
CA GLU A 111 -9.28 -13.21 3.54
C GLU A 111 -8.85 -12.52 2.22
N GLY A 112 -9.10 -11.21 2.13
CA GLY A 112 -9.09 -10.39 0.91
C GLY A 112 -7.88 -10.46 -0.05
N PRO A 113 -6.65 -10.82 0.38
CA PRO A 113 -5.51 -10.98 -0.55
C PRO A 113 -5.36 -12.39 -1.13
N GLY A 114 -5.91 -13.42 -0.50
CA GLY A 114 -5.67 -14.83 -0.88
C GLY A 114 -6.11 -15.16 -2.31
N GLN A 115 -7.23 -14.57 -2.75
CA GLN A 115 -7.76 -14.77 -4.10
C GLN A 115 -7.08 -13.89 -5.17
N LYS A 116 -6.50 -12.73 -4.79
CA LYS A 116 -5.79 -11.84 -5.72
C LYS A 116 -4.32 -12.21 -5.92
N ARG A 117 -3.70 -12.91 -4.97
CA ARG A 117 -2.30 -13.39 -5.05
C ARG A 117 -2.03 -14.42 -6.16
N LYS A 118 -3.08 -15.03 -6.74
CA LYS A 118 -2.97 -16.00 -7.84
C LYS A 118 -2.63 -15.43 -9.22
N ARG A 119 -2.65 -14.10 -9.40
CA ARG A 119 -2.63 -13.51 -10.75
C ARG A 119 -1.26 -13.08 -11.28
N ARG A 120 -0.16 -13.19 -10.52
CA ARG A 120 1.14 -12.64 -10.97
C ARG A 120 2.41 -13.04 -10.19
N LEU A 121 2.48 -14.25 -9.63
CA LEU A 121 3.73 -14.84 -9.16
C LEU A 121 4.00 -16.13 -9.92
#